data_AF-A0A9Q4C4P8-F1
#
_entry.id   AF-A0A9Q4C4P8-F1
#
_cell.length_a   1.000
_cell.length_b   1.000
_cell.length_c   1.000
_cell.angle_alpha   90.00
_cell.angle_beta   90.00
_cell.angle_gamma   90.00
#
_symmetry.space_group_name_H-M   'P 1'
#
loop_
_entity.id
_entity.type
_entity.pdbx_description
1 polymer ?
#
loop_
_entity_poly.entity_id
_entity_poly.type
_entity_poly.pdbx_seq_one_letter_code
_entity_poly.pdbx_strand_id
1 'polypeptide(L)'
;MTDDENETKELGDLSDEEVQEISSEVMESIPKLMSESLGMDFRADIDHDEKATNELKEILLRFRDIGQIESEEEQFESILNFFDETVGQMFSQSDMTEGDDEGGFEILLNYYEESLYGAREDLDRWGYDEYFEKVDQLAVELIEEGKNQKVTDLYRDELDRNTGIMQRFINPLVEEHLPLLENIEIEDATEAREYQDMYQEMAELYAGLLPEFISVLQIKKDDEHEYQELKTTRLHNLLQKLGSKKYEEYNIFAECLDRNLRNSIVHRDSKINPNSETIEFYDRGDFADDLSYKEFSEESRKLFSALYALWVFNSLLTYHQIKQIPEILEDIE
;
A
#
# COMPACT_ATOMS: atom_id res chain seq x y z
N MET A 1 -14.42 45.01 -12.04
CA MET A 1 -14.61 43.66 -12.60
C MET A 1 -13.42 43.46 -13.50
N THR A 2 -12.35 42.95 -12.90
CA THR A 2 -11.15 42.51 -13.61
C THR A 2 -11.18 41.00 -13.42
N ASP A 3 -11.61 40.34 -14.48
CA ASP A 3 -11.46 38.90 -14.64
C ASP A 3 -9.97 38.68 -14.97
N ASP A 4 -9.17 38.34 -13.96
CA ASP A 4 -7.88 37.70 -14.19
C ASP A 4 -8.18 36.21 -14.38
N GLU A 5 -8.28 35.82 -15.65
CA GLU A 5 -8.13 34.44 -16.06
C GLU A 5 -6.69 34.04 -15.72
N ASN A 6 -6.50 33.29 -14.62
CA ASN A 6 -5.28 32.56 -14.35
C ASN A 6 -5.12 31.51 -15.46
N GLU A 7 -4.50 31.89 -16.57
CA GLU A 7 -3.90 30.94 -17.50
C GLU A 7 -2.86 30.15 -16.72
N THR A 8 -3.15 28.88 -16.45
CA THR A 8 -2.16 27.92 -15.92
C THR A 8 -1.01 27.86 -16.92
N LYS A 9 0.09 28.55 -16.62
CA LYS A 9 1.34 28.42 -17.37
C LYS A 9 1.81 26.97 -17.30
N GLU A 10 2.22 26.42 -18.43
CA GLU A 10 2.87 25.11 -18.46
C GLU A 10 4.26 25.21 -17.81
N LEU A 11 4.72 24.12 -17.21
CA LEU A 11 5.96 24.09 -16.42
C LEU A 11 7.20 24.53 -17.22
N GLY A 12 7.17 24.32 -18.55
CA GLY A 12 8.21 24.75 -19.50
C GLY A 12 8.35 26.27 -19.66
N ASP A 13 7.33 27.06 -19.31
CA ASP A 13 7.31 28.53 -19.50
C ASP A 13 7.80 29.32 -18.27
N LEU A 14 8.23 28.62 -17.22
CA LEU A 14 8.63 29.22 -15.95
C LEU A 14 10.07 29.73 -15.99
N SER A 15 10.29 30.96 -15.53
CA SER A 15 11.63 31.51 -15.29
C SER A 15 12.32 30.85 -14.09
N ASP A 16 13.66 30.95 -14.02
CA ASP A 16 14.44 30.43 -12.87
C ASP A 16 13.98 31.03 -11.52
N GLU A 17 13.53 32.30 -11.53
CA GLU A 17 13.02 33.01 -10.36
C GLU A 17 11.65 32.47 -9.94
N GLU A 18 10.75 32.18 -10.89
CA GLU A 18 9.45 31.53 -10.64
C GLU A 18 9.63 30.09 -10.12
N VAL A 19 10.59 29.32 -10.65
CA VAL A 19 10.89 27.97 -10.16
C VAL A 19 11.43 28.02 -8.72
N GLN A 20 12.27 29.00 -8.39
CA GLN A 20 12.76 29.20 -7.02
C GLN A 20 11.63 29.54 -6.05
N GLU A 21 10.70 30.41 -6.44
CA GLU A 21 9.54 30.79 -5.64
C GLU A 21 8.64 29.57 -5.39
N ILE A 22 8.28 28.82 -6.44
CA ILE A 22 7.50 27.59 -6.33
C ILE A 22 8.19 26.54 -5.43
N SER A 23 9.49 26.33 -5.59
CA SER A 23 10.25 25.38 -4.76
C SER A 23 10.16 25.74 -3.28
N SER A 24 10.28 27.03 -2.97
CA SER A 24 10.23 27.55 -1.61
C SER A 24 8.81 27.45 -1.03
N GLU A 25 7.79 27.80 -1.82
CA GLU A 25 6.37 27.69 -1.43
C GLU A 25 5.95 26.24 -1.20
N VAL A 26 6.40 25.29 -2.02
CA VAL A 26 6.16 23.85 -1.85
C VAL A 26 6.79 23.36 -0.55
N MET A 27 8.05 23.72 -0.28
CA MET A 27 8.73 23.36 0.98
C MET A 27 8.06 23.97 2.22
N GLU A 28 7.52 25.19 2.12
CA GLU A 28 6.69 25.80 3.18
C GLU A 28 5.33 25.14 3.35
N SER A 29 4.79 24.55 2.27
CA SER A 29 3.47 23.91 2.25
C SER A 29 3.49 22.44 2.67
N ILE A 30 4.60 21.73 2.48
CA ILE A 30 4.78 20.31 2.85
C ILE A 30 4.45 20.05 4.33
N PRO A 31 4.98 20.81 5.31
CA PRO A 31 4.64 20.59 6.73
C PRO A 31 3.15 20.73 7.00
N LYS A 32 2.48 21.66 6.33
CA LYS A 32 1.04 21.90 6.46
C LYS A 32 0.24 20.76 5.84
N LEU A 33 0.57 20.33 4.64
CA LEU A 33 -0.08 19.20 3.95
C LEU A 33 0.12 17.89 4.70
N MET A 34 1.32 17.65 5.22
CA MET A 34 1.64 16.53 6.10
C MET A 34 0.83 16.61 7.41
N SER A 35 0.76 17.78 8.04
CA SER A 35 -0.02 17.96 9.27
C SER A 35 -1.52 17.74 9.09
N GLU A 36 -2.07 18.23 7.98
CA GLU A 36 -3.48 18.07 7.63
C GLU A 36 -3.82 16.63 7.23
N SER A 37 -2.89 15.93 6.56
CA SER A 37 -3.08 14.54 6.12
C SER A 37 -2.87 13.51 7.23
N LEU A 38 -2.04 13.82 8.23
CA LEU A 38 -1.60 12.88 9.26
C LEU A 38 -2.18 13.21 10.65
N GLY A 39 -2.84 14.35 10.82
CA GLY A 39 -3.48 14.75 12.08
C GLY A 39 -2.50 15.09 13.22
N MET A 40 -1.23 15.33 12.91
CA MET A 40 -0.18 15.72 13.86
C MET A 40 0.42 17.07 13.43
N ASP A 41 0.87 17.90 14.37
CA ASP A 41 1.43 19.23 14.05
C ASP A 41 2.93 19.11 13.73
N PHE A 42 3.27 18.95 12.45
CA PHE A 42 4.66 18.84 11.96
C PHE A 42 5.34 20.21 11.75
N ARG A 43 4.66 21.32 12.07
CA ARG A 43 5.19 22.68 11.84
C ARG A 43 6.40 23.01 12.70
N ALA A 44 6.66 22.24 13.76
CA ALA A 44 7.75 22.48 14.70
C ALA A 44 9.03 21.66 14.40
N ASP A 45 8.94 20.62 13.57
CA ASP A 45 10.00 19.60 13.45
C ASP A 45 10.71 19.60 12.09
N ILE A 46 10.17 20.28 11.08
CA ILE A 46 10.82 20.42 9.77
C ILE A 46 11.60 21.73 9.79
N ASP A 47 12.90 21.63 10.04
CA ASP A 47 13.82 22.74 9.77
C ASP A 47 13.78 23.01 8.26
N HIS A 48 13.62 24.27 7.87
CA HIS A 48 13.70 24.68 6.46
C HIS A 48 15.12 24.44 5.97
N ASP A 49 15.41 23.20 5.57
CA ASP A 49 16.72 22.83 5.11
C ASP A 49 16.94 23.45 3.73
N GLU A 50 17.83 24.44 3.69
CA GLU A 50 18.28 25.11 2.48
C GLU A 50 18.82 24.09 1.46
N LYS A 51 19.34 22.95 1.93
CA LYS A 51 19.75 21.82 1.09
C LYS A 51 18.56 21.19 0.36
N ALA A 52 17.50 20.81 1.08
CA ALA A 52 16.30 20.20 0.49
C ALA A 52 15.57 21.15 -0.48
N THR A 53 15.57 22.45 -0.18
CA THR A 53 15.00 23.47 -1.07
C THR A 53 15.80 23.60 -2.38
N ASN A 54 17.13 23.53 -2.30
CA ASN A 54 17.99 23.56 -3.48
C ASN A 54 17.89 22.27 -4.30
N GLU A 55 17.78 21.11 -3.65
CA GLU A 55 17.57 19.82 -4.33
C GLU A 55 16.22 19.82 -5.09
N LEU A 56 15.13 20.28 -4.47
CA LEU A 56 13.82 20.41 -5.12
C LEU A 56 13.87 21.39 -6.31
N LYS A 57 14.58 22.50 -6.16
CA LYS A 57 14.78 23.47 -7.25
C LYS A 57 15.50 22.84 -8.44
N GLU A 58 16.58 22.11 -8.21
CA GLU A 58 17.33 21.43 -9.27
C GLU A 58 16.46 20.41 -10.02
N ILE A 59 15.59 19.69 -9.30
CA ILE A 59 14.60 18.78 -9.89
C ILE A 59 13.61 19.53 -10.79
N LEU A 60 13.03 20.63 -10.28
CA LEU A 60 12.04 21.42 -11.03
C LEU A 60 12.64 22.11 -12.26
N LEU A 61 13.88 22.61 -12.17
CA LEU A 61 14.60 23.18 -13.30
C LEU A 61 14.84 22.13 -14.39
N ARG A 62 15.26 20.92 -14.02
CA ARG A 62 15.44 19.83 -14.98
C ARG A 62 14.12 19.43 -15.64
N PHE A 63 13.02 19.33 -14.89
CA PHE A 63 11.70 19.09 -15.47
C PHE A 63 11.25 20.18 -16.44
N ARG A 64 11.50 21.46 -16.13
CA ARG A 64 11.24 22.56 -17.06
C ARG A 64 12.06 22.39 -18.33
N ASP A 65 13.36 22.17 -18.20
CA ASP A 65 14.28 22.08 -19.34
C ASP A 65 13.89 20.90 -20.26
N ILE A 66 13.45 19.78 -19.67
CA ILE A 66 12.87 18.63 -20.40
C ILE A 66 11.53 19.00 -21.06
N GLY A 67 10.69 19.77 -20.37
CA GLY A 67 9.43 20.31 -20.88
C GLY A 67 9.57 21.18 -22.13
N GLN A 68 10.75 21.75 -22.37
CA GLN A 68 11.06 22.59 -23.53
C GLN A 68 11.58 21.81 -24.75
N ILE A 69 11.80 20.50 -24.63
CA ILE A 69 12.26 19.66 -25.73
C ILE A 69 11.11 19.49 -26.75
N GLU A 70 11.35 19.88 -28.01
CA GLU A 70 10.32 19.86 -29.06
C GLU A 70 10.00 18.45 -29.58
N SER A 71 10.93 17.51 -29.44
CA SER A 71 10.73 16.11 -29.84
C SER A 71 10.17 15.32 -28.67
N GLU A 72 8.98 14.73 -28.84
CA GLU A 72 8.35 13.87 -27.83
C GLU A 72 9.26 12.69 -27.42
N GLU A 73 10.00 12.12 -28.38
CA GLU A 73 10.95 11.03 -28.16
C GLU A 73 12.15 11.48 -27.29
N GLU A 74 12.77 12.60 -27.64
CA GLU A 74 13.92 13.15 -26.91
C GLU A 74 13.49 13.69 -25.53
N GLN A 75 12.27 14.22 -25.42
CA GLN A 75 11.65 14.62 -24.17
C GLN A 75 11.48 13.40 -23.26
N PHE A 76 10.92 12.31 -23.79
CA PHE A 76 10.67 11.08 -23.04
C PHE A 76 11.98 10.41 -22.60
N GLU A 77 12.98 10.30 -23.47
CA GLU A 77 14.34 9.83 -23.12
C GLU A 77 14.96 10.67 -22.00
N SER A 78 14.77 12.00 -22.04
CA SER A 78 15.31 12.90 -21.03
C SER A 78 14.60 12.77 -19.68
N ILE A 79 13.29 12.51 -19.66
CA ILE A 79 12.55 12.16 -18.43
C ILE A 79 13.12 10.89 -17.80
N LEU A 80 13.39 9.86 -18.62
CA LEU A 80 13.89 8.59 -18.13
C LEU A 80 15.31 8.67 -17.59
N ASN A 81 16.21 9.34 -18.30
CA ASN A 81 17.58 9.58 -17.81
C ASN A 81 17.57 10.37 -16.50
N PHE A 82 16.68 11.37 -16.41
CA PHE A 82 16.52 12.13 -15.18
C PHE A 82 15.99 11.28 -14.01
N PHE A 83 15.00 10.43 -14.28
CA PHE A 83 14.48 9.49 -13.30
C PHE A 83 15.56 8.50 -12.84
N ASP A 84 16.30 7.90 -13.76
CA ASP A 84 17.38 6.95 -13.49
C ASP A 84 18.48 7.57 -12.61
N GLU A 85 18.94 8.78 -12.97
CA GLU A 85 19.92 9.53 -12.17
C GLU A 85 19.40 9.82 -10.76
N THR A 86 18.13 10.23 -10.65
CA THR A 86 17.52 10.61 -9.37
C THR A 86 17.36 9.42 -8.45
N VAL A 87 16.86 8.30 -8.97
CA VAL A 87 16.68 7.07 -8.21
C VAL A 87 18.03 6.48 -7.80
N GLY A 88 19.01 6.42 -8.71
CA GLY A 88 20.36 5.96 -8.38
C GLY A 88 21.03 6.80 -7.29
N GLN A 89 20.81 8.12 -7.29
CA GLN A 89 21.27 9.00 -6.21
C GLN A 89 20.60 8.71 -4.85
N MET A 90 19.29 8.41 -4.83
CA MET A 90 18.59 8.08 -3.59
C MET A 90 19.10 6.76 -2.98
N PHE A 91 19.33 5.74 -3.80
CA PHE A 91 19.81 4.44 -3.32
C PHE A 91 21.31 4.45 -2.95
N SER A 92 22.14 5.20 -3.67
CA SER A 92 23.56 5.36 -3.30
C SER A 92 23.79 6.11 -1.98
N GLN A 93 22.84 6.93 -1.54
CA GLN A 93 22.90 7.61 -0.23
C GLN A 93 22.43 6.75 0.95
N SER A 94 21.77 5.61 0.71
CA SER A 94 21.11 4.81 1.75
C SER A 94 21.92 3.60 2.26
N ASP A 95 23.24 3.58 2.05
CA ASP A 95 24.14 2.44 2.35
C ASP A 95 23.71 1.10 1.70
N MET A 96 22.69 1.10 0.83
CA MET A 96 22.12 -0.12 0.25
C MET A 96 22.91 -0.67 -0.95
N THR A 97 23.80 0.13 -1.54
CA THR A 97 24.54 -0.26 -2.75
C THR A 97 26.04 -0.02 -2.58
N GLU A 98 26.76 -0.95 -1.94
CA GLU A 98 28.21 -1.04 -2.10
C GLU A 98 28.53 -1.67 -3.47
N GLY A 99 28.56 -0.84 -4.52
CA GLY A 99 29.42 -1.09 -5.69
C GLY A 99 28.83 -1.76 -6.92
N ASP A 100 27.64 -1.36 -7.39
CA ASP A 100 27.20 -1.70 -8.75
C ASP A 100 27.06 -0.47 -9.65
N ASP A 101 27.53 -0.62 -10.91
CA ASP A 101 27.42 0.35 -12.01
C ASP A 101 26.01 0.27 -12.68
N GLU A 102 25.00 -0.26 -11.97
CA GLU A 102 23.62 -0.43 -12.46
C GLU A 102 22.87 0.92 -12.56
N GLY A 103 22.00 1.05 -13.55
CA GLY A 103 21.11 2.21 -13.68
C GLY A 103 20.10 2.28 -12.52
N GLY A 104 19.69 3.47 -12.11
CA GLY A 104 18.73 3.66 -11.01
C GLY A 104 17.40 2.90 -11.19
N PHE A 105 16.96 2.69 -12.42
CA PHE A 105 15.79 1.88 -12.75
C PHE A 105 15.98 0.39 -12.43
N GLU A 106 17.16 -0.15 -12.73
CA GLU A 106 17.51 -1.55 -12.45
C GLU A 106 17.64 -1.77 -10.93
N ILE A 107 18.24 -0.81 -10.22
CA ILE A 107 18.27 -0.80 -8.75
C ILE A 107 16.85 -0.79 -8.15
N LEU A 108 15.94 0.02 -8.71
CA LEU A 108 14.55 0.09 -8.24
C LEU A 108 13.80 -1.23 -8.48
N LEU A 109 13.99 -1.84 -9.65
CA LEU A 109 13.44 -3.16 -9.95
C LEU A 109 13.96 -4.19 -8.97
N ASN A 110 15.29 -4.26 -8.78
CA ASN A 110 15.94 -5.19 -7.84
C ASN A 110 15.40 -5.01 -6.42
N TYR A 111 15.22 -3.77 -5.96
CA TYR A 111 14.60 -3.48 -4.65
C TYR A 111 13.20 -4.08 -4.51
N TYR A 112 12.34 -3.87 -5.51
CA TYR A 112 10.99 -4.45 -5.49
C TYR A 112 11.05 -5.98 -5.58
N GLU A 113 11.92 -6.55 -6.39
CA GLU A 113 12.08 -8.01 -6.50
C GLU A 113 12.51 -8.63 -5.18
N GLU A 114 13.52 -8.07 -4.51
CA GLU A 114 13.98 -8.55 -3.21
C GLU A 114 12.90 -8.44 -2.14
N SER A 115 12.19 -7.30 -2.09
CA SER A 115 11.09 -7.06 -1.14
C SER A 115 9.93 -8.01 -1.35
N LEU A 116 9.50 -8.20 -2.61
CA LEU A 116 8.42 -9.12 -2.99
C LEU A 116 8.81 -10.58 -2.77
N TYR A 117 10.08 -10.92 -3.02
CA TYR A 117 10.63 -12.24 -2.72
C TYR A 117 10.59 -12.53 -1.22
N GLY A 118 11.02 -11.58 -0.38
CA GLY A 118 10.93 -11.70 1.07
C GLY A 118 9.48 -11.88 1.54
N ALA A 119 8.55 -11.10 1.01
CA ALA A 119 7.13 -11.23 1.32
C ALA A 119 6.56 -12.62 0.95
N ARG A 120 6.97 -13.17 -0.20
CA ARG A 120 6.59 -14.51 -0.63
C ARG A 120 7.16 -15.59 0.28
N GLU A 121 8.43 -15.50 0.65
CA GLU A 121 9.07 -16.43 1.58
C GLU A 121 8.40 -16.40 2.96
N ASP A 122 8.02 -15.23 3.45
CA ASP A 122 7.34 -15.07 4.72
C ASP A 122 5.95 -15.74 4.71
N LEU A 123 5.15 -15.52 3.67
CA LEU A 123 3.84 -16.16 3.53
C LEU A 123 3.95 -17.69 3.36
N ASP A 124 4.95 -18.18 2.61
CA ASP A 124 5.23 -19.63 2.50
C ASP A 124 5.65 -20.22 3.86
N ARG A 125 6.57 -19.55 4.57
CA ARG A 125 6.99 -19.93 5.93
C ARG A 125 5.81 -20.00 6.89
N TRP A 126 4.82 -19.13 6.72
CA TRP A 126 3.61 -19.15 7.53
C TRP A 126 2.54 -20.14 7.05
N GLY A 127 2.71 -20.77 5.89
CA GLY A 127 1.77 -21.74 5.31
C GLY A 127 0.58 -21.12 4.58
N TYR A 128 0.75 -19.88 4.09
CA TYR A 128 -0.27 -19.06 3.44
C TYR A 128 0.24 -18.50 2.09
N ASP A 129 1.09 -19.26 1.39
CA ASP A 129 1.64 -18.93 0.06
C ASP A 129 0.56 -18.59 -0.96
N GLU A 130 -0.58 -19.31 -0.93
CA GLU A 130 -1.71 -19.06 -1.82
C GLU A 130 -2.19 -17.59 -1.80
N TYR A 131 -2.06 -16.89 -0.66
CA TYR A 131 -2.49 -15.49 -0.56
C TYR A 131 -1.64 -14.58 -1.44
N PHE A 132 -0.32 -14.78 -1.45
CA PHE A 132 0.60 -14.07 -2.34
C PHE A 132 0.25 -14.35 -3.80
N GLU A 133 0.07 -15.62 -4.15
CA GLU A 133 -0.24 -16.04 -5.52
C GLU A 133 -1.52 -15.38 -6.05
N LYS A 134 -2.57 -15.25 -5.23
CA LYS A 134 -3.81 -14.57 -5.66
C LYS A 134 -3.62 -13.08 -5.92
N VAL A 135 -2.89 -12.37 -5.06
CA VAL A 135 -2.69 -10.93 -5.23
C VAL A 135 -1.74 -10.64 -6.40
N ASP A 136 -0.71 -11.46 -6.58
CA ASP A 136 0.22 -11.36 -7.71
C ASP A 136 -0.49 -11.68 -9.04
N GLN A 137 -1.26 -12.77 -9.10
CA GLN A 137 -2.06 -13.08 -10.29
C GLN A 137 -3.01 -11.93 -10.64
N LEU A 138 -3.70 -11.32 -9.66
CA LEU A 138 -4.56 -10.17 -9.92
C LEU A 138 -3.74 -8.97 -10.42
N ALA A 139 -2.55 -8.72 -9.87
CA ALA A 139 -1.69 -7.61 -10.30
C ALA A 139 -1.21 -7.80 -11.75
N VAL A 140 -0.75 -9.00 -12.11
CA VAL A 140 -0.41 -9.38 -13.49
C VAL A 140 -1.61 -9.19 -14.42
N GLU A 141 -2.78 -9.70 -14.05
CA GLU A 141 -4.00 -9.56 -14.87
C GLU A 141 -4.40 -8.09 -15.10
N LEU A 142 -4.15 -7.21 -14.13
CA LEU A 142 -4.50 -5.79 -14.21
C LEU A 142 -3.50 -4.96 -15.01
N ILE A 143 -2.21 -5.28 -14.91
CA ILE A 143 -1.14 -4.50 -15.51
C ILE A 143 -0.68 -5.11 -16.84
N GLU A 144 -0.41 -6.42 -16.88
CA GLU A 144 0.09 -7.15 -18.06
C GLU A 144 -1.02 -7.55 -19.04
N GLU A 145 -2.18 -8.01 -18.57
CA GLU A 145 -3.19 -8.60 -19.46
C GLU A 145 -4.27 -7.62 -19.97
N GLY A 146 -4.31 -6.37 -19.50
CA GLY A 146 -5.23 -5.39 -20.07
C GLY A 146 -5.34 -4.07 -19.32
N LYS A 147 -4.93 -2.99 -20.01
CA LYS A 147 -5.08 -1.57 -19.65
C LYS A 147 -6.54 -1.19 -19.38
N ASN A 148 -7.08 -1.55 -18.21
CA ASN A 148 -8.34 -0.96 -17.75
C ASN A 148 -8.02 0.43 -17.21
N GLN A 149 -8.17 1.45 -18.05
CA GLN A 149 -7.93 2.85 -17.69
C GLN A 149 -8.61 3.22 -16.38
N LYS A 150 -9.78 2.65 -16.05
CA LYS A 150 -10.46 2.89 -14.77
C LYS A 150 -9.69 2.38 -13.56
N VAL A 151 -8.97 1.26 -13.69
CA VAL A 151 -8.09 0.73 -12.62
C VAL A 151 -6.80 1.55 -12.54
N THR A 152 -6.25 1.97 -13.67
CA THR A 152 -5.10 2.88 -13.69
C THR A 152 -5.45 4.23 -13.05
N ASP A 153 -6.61 4.79 -13.36
CA ASP A 153 -7.12 6.05 -12.80
C ASP A 153 -7.43 5.90 -11.30
N LEU A 154 -7.99 4.74 -10.89
CA LEU A 154 -8.19 4.39 -9.48
C LEU A 154 -6.89 4.49 -8.68
N TYR A 155 -5.84 3.85 -9.20
CA TYR A 155 -4.55 3.83 -8.53
C TYR A 155 -3.86 5.20 -8.61
N ARG A 156 -3.96 5.92 -9.72
CA ARG A 156 -3.35 7.26 -9.84
C ARG A 156 -3.95 8.27 -8.85
N ASP A 157 -5.23 8.16 -8.49
CA ASP A 157 -5.90 9.08 -7.56
C ASP A 157 -5.84 8.67 -6.07
N GLU A 158 -5.74 7.37 -5.74
CA GLU A 158 -5.79 6.89 -4.34
C GLU A 158 -4.51 6.20 -3.81
N LEU A 159 -3.60 5.76 -4.68
CA LEU A 159 -2.35 5.08 -4.29
C LEU A 159 -1.48 5.99 -3.41
N ASP A 160 -1.40 7.29 -3.71
CA ASP A 160 -0.60 8.24 -2.93
C ASP A 160 -1.14 8.47 -1.50
N ARG A 161 -2.46 8.44 -1.33
CA ARG A 161 -3.08 8.79 -0.04
C ARG A 161 -3.23 7.59 0.88
N ASN A 162 -3.56 6.42 0.34
CA ASN A 162 -3.75 5.21 1.15
C ASN A 162 -2.42 4.44 1.34
N THR A 163 -1.55 4.33 0.34
CA THR A 163 -0.31 3.52 0.46
C THR A 163 0.67 4.13 1.47
N GLY A 164 0.83 5.46 1.46
CA GLY A 164 1.68 6.16 2.42
C GLY A 164 1.13 6.14 3.86
N ILE A 165 -0.18 6.10 4.04
CA ILE A 165 -0.82 5.95 5.36
C ILE A 165 -0.73 4.49 5.82
N MET A 166 -0.93 3.53 4.93
CA MET A 166 -0.95 2.10 5.26
C MET A 166 0.45 1.53 5.54
N GLN A 167 1.49 1.96 4.83
CA GLN A 167 2.87 1.61 5.17
C GLN A 167 3.25 2.08 6.58
N ARG A 168 2.71 3.23 7.05
CA ARG A 168 2.95 3.77 8.39
C ARG A 168 2.24 3.01 9.51
N PHE A 169 1.15 2.32 9.21
CA PHE A 169 0.41 1.53 10.20
C PHE A 169 0.78 0.05 10.18
N ILE A 170 1.08 -0.50 9.00
CA ILE A 170 1.34 -1.94 8.84
C ILE A 170 2.78 -2.27 9.21
N ASN A 171 3.79 -1.48 8.81
CA ASN A 171 5.18 -1.81 9.14
C ASN A 171 5.44 -1.87 10.67
N PRO A 172 4.96 -0.92 11.50
CA PRO A 172 5.11 -1.02 12.94
C PRO A 172 4.35 -2.22 13.53
N LEU A 173 3.18 -2.56 13.00
CA LEU A 173 2.42 -3.74 13.43
C LEU A 173 3.16 -5.03 13.09
N VAL A 174 3.76 -5.10 11.90
CA VAL A 174 4.60 -6.24 11.50
C VAL A 174 5.76 -6.32 12.49
N GLU A 175 6.52 -5.24 12.72
CA GLU A 175 7.66 -5.26 13.66
C GLU A 175 7.27 -5.61 15.10
N GLU A 176 6.14 -5.09 15.59
CA GLU A 176 5.64 -5.31 16.96
C GLU A 176 5.17 -6.75 17.17
N HIS A 177 4.43 -7.29 16.19
CA HIS A 177 3.74 -8.57 16.34
C HIS A 177 4.44 -9.75 15.67
N LEU A 178 5.50 -9.52 14.87
CA LEU A 178 6.31 -10.59 14.26
C LEU A 178 6.77 -11.65 15.26
N PRO A 179 7.24 -11.32 16.48
CA PRO A 179 7.62 -12.33 17.46
C PRO A 179 6.46 -13.25 17.86
N LEU A 180 5.24 -12.72 17.95
CA LEU A 180 4.04 -13.51 18.24
C LEU A 180 3.71 -14.43 17.07
N LEU A 181 3.83 -13.93 15.84
CA LEU A 181 3.53 -14.68 14.61
C LEU A 181 4.53 -15.82 14.35
N GLU A 182 5.77 -15.70 14.81
CA GLU A 182 6.79 -16.76 14.75
C GLU A 182 6.58 -17.83 15.83
N ASN A 183 5.96 -17.49 16.97
CA ASN A 183 5.57 -18.43 18.02
C ASN A 183 4.20 -19.05 17.72
N ILE A 184 4.18 -20.32 17.30
CA ILE A 184 2.96 -21.00 16.83
C ILE A 184 1.96 -21.31 17.97
N GLU A 185 2.40 -21.28 19.23
CA GLU A 185 1.59 -21.71 20.37
C GLU A 185 1.54 -20.62 21.44
N ILE A 186 0.33 -20.25 21.83
CA ILE A 186 0.09 -19.37 22.98
C ILE A 186 0.37 -20.18 24.25
N GLU A 187 1.32 -19.74 25.06
CA GLU A 187 1.78 -20.46 26.25
C GLU A 187 0.91 -20.16 27.49
N ASP A 188 0.39 -18.94 27.60
CA ASP A 188 -0.35 -18.51 28.78
C ASP A 188 -1.46 -17.47 28.52
N ALA A 189 -2.18 -17.11 29.59
CA ALA A 189 -3.28 -16.16 29.52
C ALA A 189 -2.86 -14.69 29.31
N THR A 190 -1.58 -14.36 29.45
CA THR A 190 -1.02 -13.05 29.11
C THR A 190 -0.80 -12.97 27.61
N GLU A 191 -0.12 -13.97 27.04
CA GLU A 191 0.08 -14.08 25.60
C GLU A 191 -1.24 -14.21 24.85
N ALA A 192 -2.23 -14.92 25.42
CA ALA A 192 -3.58 -14.97 24.86
C ALA A 192 -4.25 -13.59 24.75
N ARG A 193 -3.92 -12.64 25.63
CA ARG A 193 -4.41 -11.25 25.53
C ARG A 193 -3.65 -10.46 24.48
N GLU A 194 -2.34 -10.63 24.40
CA GLU A 194 -1.51 -10.00 23.36
C GLU A 194 -1.99 -10.43 21.97
N TYR A 195 -2.32 -11.71 21.79
CA TYR A 195 -2.95 -12.21 20.58
C TYR A 195 -4.35 -11.63 20.31
N GLN A 196 -5.16 -11.36 21.35
CA GLN A 196 -6.47 -10.71 21.18
C GLN A 196 -6.31 -9.25 20.73
N ASP A 197 -5.37 -8.51 21.33
CA ASP A 197 -5.06 -7.13 20.97
C ASP A 197 -4.55 -7.06 19.52
N MET A 198 -3.58 -7.93 19.18
CA MET A 198 -3.08 -8.10 17.81
C MET A 198 -4.21 -8.42 16.83
N TYR A 199 -5.06 -9.42 17.12
CA TYR A 199 -6.19 -9.79 16.26
C TYR A 199 -7.13 -8.61 16.01
N GLN A 200 -7.44 -7.82 17.04
CA GLN A 200 -8.29 -6.64 16.90
C GLN A 200 -7.68 -5.62 15.94
N GLU A 201 -6.42 -5.25 16.14
CA GLU A 201 -5.73 -4.25 15.32
C GLU A 201 -5.63 -4.70 13.86
N MET A 202 -5.23 -5.95 13.63
CA MET A 202 -5.17 -6.54 12.29
C MET A 202 -6.55 -6.57 11.64
N ALA A 203 -7.60 -6.92 12.37
CA ALA A 203 -8.96 -6.98 11.85
C ALA A 203 -9.49 -5.60 11.45
N GLU A 204 -9.11 -4.54 12.16
CA GLU A 204 -9.49 -3.17 11.84
C GLU A 204 -8.78 -2.68 10.56
N LEU A 205 -7.47 -2.94 10.43
CA LEU A 205 -6.72 -2.60 9.21
C LEU A 205 -7.19 -3.41 8.00
N TYR A 206 -7.40 -4.71 8.19
CA TYR A 206 -7.91 -5.60 7.15
C TYR A 206 -9.28 -5.15 6.64
N ALA A 207 -10.17 -4.73 7.55
CA ALA A 207 -11.47 -4.16 7.20
C ALA A 207 -11.39 -2.83 6.43
N GLY A 208 -10.29 -2.08 6.59
CA GLY A 208 -9.99 -0.88 5.82
C GLY A 208 -9.43 -1.17 4.42
N LEU A 209 -8.59 -2.20 4.30
CA LEU A 209 -7.90 -2.60 3.06
C LEU A 209 -8.77 -3.41 2.10
N LEU A 210 -9.51 -4.37 2.65
CA LEU A 210 -10.27 -5.32 1.86
C LEU A 210 -11.29 -4.67 0.89
N PRO A 211 -12.00 -3.57 1.24
CA PRO A 211 -12.88 -2.88 0.31
C PRO A 211 -12.20 -2.41 -0.97
N GLU A 212 -10.95 -1.94 -0.89
CA GLU A 212 -10.18 -1.46 -2.05
C GLU A 212 -9.89 -2.63 -2.99
N PHE A 213 -9.32 -3.71 -2.46
CA PHE A 213 -9.06 -4.96 -3.19
C PHE A 213 -10.31 -5.50 -3.90
N ILE A 214 -11.44 -5.55 -3.18
CA ILE A 214 -12.72 -6.01 -3.75
C ILE A 214 -13.21 -5.08 -4.86
N SER A 215 -12.96 -3.78 -4.72
CA SER A 215 -13.38 -2.79 -5.72
C SER A 215 -12.59 -2.95 -7.01
N VAL A 216 -11.27 -3.11 -6.91
CA VAL A 216 -10.38 -3.41 -8.03
C VAL A 216 -10.81 -4.69 -8.75
N LEU A 217 -11.06 -5.76 -7.97
CA LEU A 217 -11.53 -7.03 -8.51
C LEU A 217 -12.90 -6.90 -9.22
N GLN A 218 -13.80 -6.08 -8.69
CA GLN A 218 -15.10 -5.81 -9.30
C GLN A 218 -14.97 -5.06 -10.61
N ILE A 219 -14.17 -4.00 -10.68
CA ILE A 219 -13.92 -3.25 -11.92
C ILE A 219 -13.33 -4.18 -12.99
N LYS A 220 -12.40 -5.06 -12.60
CA LYS A 220 -11.80 -6.05 -13.51
C LYS A 220 -12.81 -7.04 -14.08
N LYS A 221 -13.66 -7.63 -13.24
CA LYS A 221 -14.59 -8.71 -13.64
C LYS A 221 -15.97 -8.17 -14.08
N ASP A 222 -16.25 -6.89 -13.87
CA ASP A 222 -17.55 -6.25 -14.11
C ASP A 222 -17.38 -4.75 -14.42
N ASP A 223 -17.10 -4.45 -15.69
CA ASP A 223 -16.75 -3.12 -16.19
C ASP A 223 -17.90 -2.06 -16.09
N GLU A 224 -19.00 -2.40 -15.43
CA GLU A 224 -20.17 -1.53 -15.23
C GLU A 224 -20.14 -0.74 -13.91
N HIS A 225 -19.31 -1.12 -12.93
CA HIS A 225 -19.29 -0.44 -11.63
C HIS A 225 -18.27 0.70 -11.60
N GLU A 226 -18.69 1.89 -11.13
CA GLU A 226 -17.77 2.99 -10.84
C GLU A 226 -17.20 2.85 -9.42
N TYR A 227 -15.93 3.19 -9.24
CA TYR A 227 -15.24 3.06 -7.95
C TYR A 227 -15.93 3.82 -6.81
N GLN A 228 -16.44 5.01 -7.08
CA GLN A 228 -17.13 5.84 -6.08
C GLN A 228 -18.39 5.16 -5.53
N GLU A 229 -19.06 4.32 -6.33
CA GLU A 229 -20.19 3.51 -5.87
C GLU A 229 -19.73 2.37 -4.96
N LEU A 230 -18.57 1.77 -5.23
CA LEU A 230 -18.01 0.67 -4.46
C LEU A 230 -17.44 1.12 -3.11
N LYS A 231 -16.79 2.29 -3.05
CA LYS A 231 -16.24 2.89 -1.82
C LYS A 231 -17.29 3.17 -0.74
N THR A 232 -18.54 3.42 -1.14
CA THR A 232 -19.65 3.65 -0.19
C THR A 232 -20.38 2.36 0.23
N THR A 233 -20.01 1.23 -0.37
CA THR A 233 -20.63 -0.06 -0.09
C THR A 233 -20.13 -0.61 1.25
N ARG A 234 -21.06 -1.03 2.11
CA ARG A 234 -20.72 -1.63 3.41
C ARG A 234 -19.88 -2.89 3.22
N LEU A 235 -18.83 -3.06 4.04
CA LEU A 235 -17.96 -4.24 4.07
C LEU A 235 -18.74 -5.57 4.06
N HIS A 236 -19.90 -5.62 4.74
CA HIS A 236 -20.75 -6.82 4.70
C HIS A 236 -21.18 -7.23 3.29
N ASN A 237 -21.60 -6.26 2.48
CA ASN A 237 -22.07 -6.50 1.13
C ASN A 237 -20.90 -6.83 0.20
N LEU A 238 -19.73 -6.22 0.41
CA LEU A 238 -18.51 -6.52 -0.34
C LEU A 238 -18.04 -7.97 -0.08
N LEU A 239 -18.03 -8.39 1.18
CA LEU A 239 -17.71 -9.76 1.58
C LEU A 239 -18.71 -10.79 1.02
N GLN A 240 -20.01 -10.49 1.04
CA GLN A 240 -21.01 -11.36 0.41
C GLN A 240 -20.82 -11.50 -1.10
N LYS A 241 -20.38 -10.41 -1.76
CA LYS A 241 -20.07 -10.43 -3.19
C LYS A 241 -18.85 -11.30 -3.48
N LEU A 242 -17.76 -11.17 -2.69
CA LEU A 242 -16.60 -12.06 -2.80
C LEU A 242 -17.02 -13.52 -2.72
N GLY A 243 -17.80 -13.89 -1.69
CA GLY A 243 -18.32 -15.26 -1.49
C GLY A 243 -19.22 -15.83 -2.59
N SER A 244 -19.46 -15.10 -3.69
CA SER A 244 -20.23 -15.58 -4.84
C SER A 244 -19.36 -16.37 -5.82
N LYS A 245 -19.98 -17.27 -6.61
CA LYS A 245 -19.28 -18.05 -7.64
C LYS A 245 -18.50 -17.23 -8.66
N LYS A 246 -18.81 -15.94 -8.81
CA LYS A 246 -18.10 -15.05 -9.75
C LYS A 246 -16.67 -14.73 -9.29
N TYR A 247 -16.41 -14.78 -7.98
CA TYR A 247 -15.12 -14.41 -7.37
C TYR A 247 -14.55 -15.54 -6.50
N GLU A 248 -14.96 -16.78 -6.77
CA GLU A 248 -14.68 -17.96 -5.93
C GLU A 248 -13.18 -18.14 -5.65
N GLU A 249 -12.32 -17.81 -6.61
CA GLU A 249 -10.85 -17.88 -6.46
C GLU A 249 -10.27 -16.91 -5.43
N TYR A 250 -11.03 -15.87 -5.04
CA TYR A 250 -10.64 -14.87 -4.04
C TYR A 250 -11.42 -15.01 -2.72
N ASN A 251 -12.19 -16.09 -2.55
CA ASN A 251 -12.94 -16.34 -1.31
C ASN A 251 -12.05 -16.44 -0.09
N ILE A 252 -10.79 -16.84 -0.26
CA ILE A 252 -9.80 -16.92 0.82
C ILE A 252 -9.72 -15.62 1.62
N PHE A 253 -9.83 -14.46 0.98
CA PHE A 253 -9.83 -13.15 1.65
C PHE A 253 -11.15 -12.86 2.38
N ALA A 254 -12.29 -13.34 1.85
CA ALA A 254 -13.56 -13.18 2.55
C ALA A 254 -13.65 -13.99 3.85
N GLU A 255 -12.93 -15.11 3.92
CA GLU A 255 -12.97 -16.08 5.01
C GLU A 255 -11.95 -15.82 6.13
N CYS A 256 -11.10 -14.79 6.01
CA CYS A 256 -10.07 -14.48 7.02
C CYS A 256 -10.57 -13.63 8.18
N LEU A 257 -11.69 -12.93 7.99
CA LEU A 257 -12.24 -12.05 9.01
C LEU A 257 -13.46 -12.70 9.67
N ASP A 258 -13.25 -13.36 10.80
CA ASP A 258 -14.35 -13.80 11.65
C ASP A 258 -14.94 -12.58 12.38
N ARG A 259 -16.16 -12.23 12.00
CA ARG A 259 -16.86 -11.06 12.55
C ARG A 259 -17.34 -11.29 13.97
N ASN A 260 -17.68 -12.52 14.32
CA ASN A 260 -18.13 -12.84 15.67
C ASN A 260 -16.94 -12.74 16.63
N LEU A 261 -15.79 -13.27 16.22
CA LEU A 261 -14.53 -13.16 16.94
C LEU A 261 -14.12 -11.70 17.13
N ARG A 262 -14.05 -10.94 16.03
CA ARG A 262 -13.75 -9.50 16.05
C ARG A 262 -14.68 -8.73 16.98
N ASN A 263 -16.00 -8.92 16.84
CA ASN A 263 -16.98 -8.19 17.65
C ASN A 263 -16.86 -8.55 19.13
N SER A 264 -16.64 -9.82 19.45
CA SER A 264 -16.44 -10.29 20.82
C SER A 264 -15.21 -9.62 21.45
N ILE A 265 -14.08 -9.59 20.73
CA ILE A 265 -12.84 -8.95 21.20
C ILE A 265 -13.02 -7.44 21.39
N VAL A 266 -13.54 -6.74 20.37
CA VAL A 266 -13.75 -5.27 20.40
C VAL A 266 -14.68 -4.85 21.54
N HIS A 267 -15.71 -5.64 21.82
CA HIS A 267 -16.66 -5.37 22.91
C HIS A 267 -16.19 -5.89 24.27
N ARG A 268 -15.02 -6.52 24.34
CA ARG A 268 -14.47 -7.18 25.54
C ARG A 268 -15.39 -8.26 26.10
N ASP A 269 -16.14 -8.88 25.20
CA ASP A 269 -17.05 -9.99 25.41
C ASP A 269 -16.32 -11.32 25.09
N SER A 270 -15.09 -11.48 25.59
CA SER A 270 -14.31 -12.70 25.50
C SER A 270 -13.78 -13.12 26.87
N LYS A 271 -13.59 -14.43 27.08
CA LYS A 271 -13.12 -14.99 28.35
C LYS A 271 -12.04 -16.04 28.13
N ILE A 272 -10.84 -15.73 28.61
CA ILE A 272 -9.66 -16.61 28.57
C ILE A 272 -9.71 -17.57 29.76
N ASN A 273 -9.67 -18.87 29.48
CA ASN A 273 -9.62 -19.94 30.47
C ASN A 273 -8.24 -20.64 30.44
N PRO A 274 -7.29 -20.27 31.33
CA PRO A 274 -5.94 -20.83 31.30
C PRO A 274 -5.86 -22.32 31.65
N ASN A 275 -6.81 -22.84 32.45
CA ASN A 275 -6.79 -24.26 32.85
C ASN A 275 -7.16 -25.22 31.71
N SER A 276 -7.93 -24.71 30.75
CA SER A 276 -8.41 -25.46 29.59
C SER A 276 -7.86 -24.92 28.28
N GLU A 277 -6.88 -23.99 28.34
CA GLU A 277 -6.19 -23.39 27.19
C GLU A 277 -7.16 -22.97 26.08
N THR A 278 -8.23 -22.28 26.47
CA THR A 278 -9.37 -21.94 25.60
C THR A 278 -9.81 -20.50 25.82
N ILE A 279 -10.37 -19.91 24.77
CA ILE A 279 -10.94 -18.57 24.74
C ILE A 279 -12.40 -18.71 24.32
N GLU A 280 -13.31 -18.32 25.20
CA GLU A 280 -14.74 -18.24 24.91
C GLU A 280 -15.07 -16.86 24.34
N PHE A 281 -15.85 -16.82 23.26
CA PHE A 281 -16.28 -15.61 22.58
C PHE A 281 -17.80 -15.45 22.70
N TYR A 282 -18.26 -14.22 22.93
CA TYR A 282 -19.67 -13.91 23.17
C TYR A 282 -20.12 -12.74 22.29
N ASP A 283 -21.29 -12.87 21.66
CA ASP A 283 -21.95 -11.77 20.94
C ASP A 283 -23.17 -11.32 21.74
N ARG A 284 -23.13 -10.08 22.27
CA ARG A 284 -24.20 -9.51 23.09
C ARG A 284 -24.57 -10.36 24.31
N GLY A 285 -23.58 -11.05 24.88
CA GLY A 285 -23.73 -11.90 26.05
C GLY A 285 -24.22 -13.33 25.77
N ASP A 286 -24.52 -13.68 24.51
CA ASP A 286 -24.78 -15.05 24.11
C ASP A 286 -23.47 -15.71 23.66
N PHE A 287 -23.27 -16.98 24.04
CA PHE A 287 -22.11 -17.77 23.63
C PHE A 287 -22.10 -17.88 22.10
N ALA A 288 -21.04 -17.40 21.47
CA ALA A 288 -20.86 -17.44 20.03
C ALA A 288 -19.99 -18.64 19.63
N ASP A 289 -18.81 -18.75 20.22
CA ASP A 289 -17.83 -19.80 19.91
C ASP A 289 -16.80 -20.00 21.04
N ASP A 290 -16.06 -21.10 21.00
CA ASP A 290 -14.85 -21.29 21.81
C ASP A 290 -13.70 -21.85 20.98
N LEU A 291 -12.53 -21.20 21.08
CA LEU A 291 -11.31 -21.65 20.41
C LEU A 291 -10.26 -22.05 21.43
N SER A 292 -9.55 -23.13 21.17
CA SER A 292 -8.30 -23.40 21.86
C SER A 292 -7.27 -22.32 21.55
N TYR A 293 -6.27 -22.19 22.42
CA TYR A 293 -5.12 -21.32 22.22
C TYR A 293 -4.44 -21.54 20.85
N LYS A 294 -4.33 -22.80 20.44
CA LYS A 294 -3.81 -23.16 19.13
C LYS A 294 -4.70 -22.66 17.98
N GLU A 295 -6.00 -22.93 18.05
CA GLU A 295 -6.95 -22.49 17.01
C GLU A 295 -6.98 -20.96 16.92
N PHE A 296 -6.89 -20.24 18.05
CA PHE A 296 -6.86 -18.78 18.03
C PHE A 296 -5.55 -18.22 17.45
N SER A 297 -4.40 -18.85 17.71
CA SER A 297 -3.13 -18.48 17.06
C SER A 297 -3.20 -18.71 15.54
N GLU A 298 -3.77 -19.84 15.10
CA GLU A 298 -3.97 -20.13 13.67
C GLU A 298 -4.87 -19.10 12.99
N GLU A 299 -6.01 -18.73 13.60
CA GLU A 299 -6.91 -17.68 13.09
C GLU A 299 -6.24 -16.31 13.04
N SER A 300 -5.42 -15.99 14.05
CA SER A 300 -4.66 -14.74 14.09
C SER A 300 -3.62 -14.66 12.97
N ARG A 301 -2.88 -15.75 12.73
CA ARG A 301 -1.91 -15.84 11.65
C ARG A 301 -2.56 -15.82 10.27
N LYS A 302 -3.72 -16.44 10.11
CA LYS A 302 -4.51 -16.40 8.87
C LYS A 302 -4.91 -14.96 8.54
N LEU A 303 -5.45 -14.24 9.52
CA LEU A 303 -5.83 -12.83 9.35
C LEU A 303 -4.62 -11.95 9.03
N PHE A 304 -3.50 -12.14 9.74
CA PHE A 304 -2.27 -11.43 9.48
C PHE A 304 -1.75 -11.67 8.05
N SER A 305 -1.69 -12.93 7.63
CA SER A 305 -1.19 -13.31 6.31
C SER A 305 -2.06 -12.72 5.19
N ALA A 306 -3.37 -12.68 5.40
CA ALA A 306 -4.29 -12.02 4.48
C ALA A 306 -4.08 -10.51 4.43
N LEU A 307 -3.89 -9.85 5.58
CA LEU A 307 -3.56 -8.43 5.68
C LEU A 307 -2.25 -8.11 4.97
N TYR A 308 -1.22 -8.91 5.22
CA TYR A 308 0.11 -8.76 4.65
C TYR A 308 0.08 -8.92 3.13
N ALA A 309 -0.65 -9.92 2.60
CA ALA A 309 -0.84 -10.07 1.16
C ALA A 309 -1.57 -8.87 0.52
N LEU A 310 -2.62 -8.35 1.16
CA LEU A 310 -3.30 -7.14 0.68
C LEU A 310 -2.40 -5.90 0.74
N TRP A 311 -1.50 -5.82 1.71
CA TRP A 311 -0.53 -4.75 1.82
C TRP A 311 0.51 -4.79 0.68
N VAL A 312 1.03 -5.98 0.38
CA VAL A 312 2.02 -6.19 -0.70
C VAL A 312 1.41 -6.02 -2.09
N PHE A 313 0.10 -6.17 -2.25
CA PHE A 313 -0.60 -6.00 -3.52
C PHE A 313 -0.30 -4.66 -4.22
N ASN A 314 -0.19 -3.54 -3.47
CA ASN A 314 0.16 -2.24 -4.05
C ASN A 314 1.61 -2.21 -4.58
N SER A 315 2.53 -2.87 -3.87
CA SER A 315 3.91 -3.03 -4.33
C SER A 315 4.00 -3.91 -5.58
N LEU A 316 3.19 -4.98 -5.66
CA LEU A 316 3.10 -5.83 -6.85
C LEU A 316 2.61 -5.06 -8.07
N LEU A 317 1.58 -4.23 -7.90
CA LEU A 317 1.10 -3.38 -9.00
C LEU A 317 2.16 -2.41 -9.48
N THR A 318 2.90 -1.80 -8.55
CA THR A 318 3.99 -0.87 -8.88
C THR A 318 5.14 -1.60 -9.58
N TYR A 319 5.54 -2.77 -9.07
CA TYR A 319 6.56 -3.62 -9.67
C TYR A 319 6.20 -4.00 -11.12
N HIS A 320 5.00 -4.53 -11.35
CA HIS A 320 4.56 -4.91 -12.69
C HIS A 320 4.42 -3.70 -13.62
N GLN A 321 4.06 -2.52 -13.11
CA GLN A 321 4.06 -1.28 -13.90
C GLN A 321 5.46 -0.87 -14.32
N ILE A 322 6.41 -0.88 -13.39
CA ILE A 322 7.81 -0.54 -13.67
C ILE A 322 8.37 -1.52 -14.69
N LYS A 323 8.16 -2.82 -14.49
CA LYS A 323 8.62 -3.89 -15.40
C LYS A 323 8.14 -3.74 -16.85
N GLN A 324 7.02 -3.07 -17.09
CA GLN A 324 6.52 -2.80 -18.45
C GLN A 324 7.12 -1.58 -19.14
N ILE A 325 7.78 -0.67 -18.41
CA ILE A 325 8.36 0.54 -18.99
C ILE A 325 9.30 0.21 -20.17
N PRO A 326 10.17 -0.83 -20.10
CA PRO A 326 10.97 -1.27 -21.25
C PRO A 326 10.18 -1.74 -22.47
N GLU A 327 9.06 -2.45 -22.29
CA GLU A 327 8.23 -2.90 -23.43
C GLU A 327 7.45 -1.75 -24.07
N ILE A 328 6.97 -0.81 -23.24
CA ILE A 328 6.35 0.43 -23.74
C ILE A 328 7.35 1.27 -24.55
N LEU A 329 8.63 1.22 -24.18
CA LEU A 329 9.72 1.90 -24.89
C LEU A 329 9.96 1.32 -26.29
N GLU A 330 9.95 0.00 -26.45
CA GLU A 330 10.09 -0.65 -27.76
C GLU A 330 8.89 -0.38 -28.69
N ASP A 331 7.70 -0.13 -28.15
CA ASP A 331 6.48 0.17 -28.93
C ASP A 331 6.40 1.63 -29.44
N ILE A 332 7.25 2.52 -28.94
CA ILE A 332 7.32 3.95 -29.34
C ILE A 332 8.32 4.16 -30.51
N GLU A 333 9.24 3.22 -30.76
CA GLU A 333 10.11 3.15 -31.96
C GLU A 333 9.35 2.74 -33.24
#